data_AF-A0A962WSN3-F1
#
_entry.id   AF-A0A962WSN3-F1
#
_cell.length_a   1.000
_cell.length_b   1.000
_cell.length_c   1.000
_cell.angle_alpha   90.00
_cell.angle_beta   90.00
_cell.angle_gamma   90.00
#
_symmetry.space_group_name_H-M   'P 1'
#
loop_
_entity.id
_entity.type
_entity.pdbx_description
1 polymer ?
#
loop_
_entity_poly.entity_id
_entity_poly.type
_entity_poly.pdbx_seq_one_letter_code
_entity_poly.pdbx_strand_id
1 'polypeptide(L)'
;MALKKAAKKRVVKKAVAKKSTVKAAVKKRTVKKAAATASVSPVSVAEKELSSAQSKLTKVYERETALREKEVAKLKSQLEKALARQAVLKEKKSAALKSQTDKPSPAAKSRVARANAALQAHNVVIRNIRAALQNARSAHGAAQKAQKKFAAMEKLLAGFERSWVKTTSKTRKSVRRVRKSPSPKAAATAGEAAAATSKAD
;
A
#
# COMPACT_ATOMS: atom_id res chain seq x y z
N MET A 1 52.42 23.23 -25.42
CA MET A 1 51.16 23.47 -26.17
C MET A 1 50.05 22.75 -25.41
N ALA A 2 48.95 23.35 -24.91
CA ALA A 2 47.99 24.26 -25.55
C ALA A 2 47.24 23.56 -26.71
N LEU A 3 45.91 23.44 -26.85
CA LEU A 3 44.67 23.66 -26.05
C LEU A 3 43.60 22.68 -26.62
N LYS A 4 42.32 22.51 -26.22
CA LYS A 4 41.39 23.07 -25.20
C LYS A 4 40.25 22.02 -24.99
N LYS A 5 39.64 21.87 -23.81
CA LYS A 5 38.37 21.12 -23.67
C LYS A 5 37.20 21.94 -24.27
N ALA A 6 36.42 21.37 -25.18
CA ALA A 6 35.28 22.06 -25.79
C ALA A 6 34.06 22.10 -24.84
N ALA A 7 33.93 23.19 -24.08
CA ALA A 7 32.75 23.43 -23.24
C ALA A 7 31.54 23.83 -24.10
N LYS A 8 30.44 23.06 -24.03
CA LYS A 8 29.16 23.41 -24.67
C LYS A 8 28.57 24.68 -24.02
N LYS A 9 28.68 25.83 -24.70
CA LYS A 9 27.99 27.08 -24.32
C LYS A 9 26.47 26.88 -24.36
N ARG A 10 25.79 26.95 -23.21
CA ARG A 10 24.33 27.15 -23.16
C ARG A 10 24.04 28.63 -23.39
N VAL A 11 23.42 28.96 -24.53
CA VAL A 11 22.95 30.33 -24.80
C VAL A 11 21.69 30.58 -23.96
N VAL A 12 21.80 31.41 -22.94
CA VAL A 12 20.65 31.86 -22.13
C VAL A 12 19.91 32.95 -22.91
N LYS A 13 18.73 32.65 -23.44
CA LYS A 13 17.83 33.68 -23.99
C LYS A 13 17.29 34.54 -22.85
N LYS A 14 17.83 35.75 -22.74
CA LYS A 14 17.42 36.79 -21.79
C LYS A 14 16.03 37.30 -22.15
N ALA A 15 15.01 36.89 -21.39
CA ALA A 15 13.65 37.41 -21.56
C ALA A 15 13.57 38.85 -21.06
N VAL A 16 13.41 39.81 -21.98
CA VAL A 16 13.26 41.23 -21.64
C VAL A 16 11.87 41.46 -21.06
N ALA A 17 11.82 41.98 -19.83
CA ALA A 17 10.57 42.36 -19.17
C ALA A 17 9.93 43.54 -19.90
N LYS A 18 8.77 43.31 -20.53
CA LYS A 18 7.92 44.40 -21.02
C LYS A 18 7.21 45.04 -19.83
N LYS A 19 7.52 46.32 -19.54
CA LYS A 19 6.69 47.17 -18.68
C LYS A 19 5.27 47.22 -19.26
N SER A 20 4.26 46.83 -18.48
CA SER A 20 2.87 47.20 -18.70
C SER A 20 2.33 47.87 -17.44
N THR A 21 1.62 48.98 -17.64
CA THR A 21 1.27 49.94 -16.59
C THR A 21 0.19 49.39 -15.64
N VAL A 22 0.45 49.51 -14.34
CA VAL A 22 -0.54 49.21 -13.30
C VAL A 22 -1.59 50.32 -13.28
N LYS A 23 -2.73 50.13 -13.95
CA LYS A 23 -3.96 50.86 -13.61
C LYS A 23 -4.75 50.04 -12.59
N ALA A 24 -4.95 50.60 -11.40
CA ALA A 24 -5.60 49.94 -10.29
C ALA A 24 -7.10 49.71 -10.55
N ALA A 25 -7.45 48.51 -11.03
CA ALA A 25 -8.83 48.05 -11.02
C ALA A 25 -9.23 47.70 -9.58
N VAL A 26 -9.73 48.69 -8.83
CA VAL A 26 -10.35 48.49 -7.51
C VAL A 26 -11.65 47.72 -7.70
N LYS A 27 -11.53 46.41 -7.83
CA LYS A 27 -12.65 45.49 -7.96
C LYS A 27 -13.32 45.39 -6.60
N LYS A 28 -14.34 46.22 -6.38
CA LYS A 28 -15.22 46.18 -5.20
C LYS A 28 -15.69 44.74 -4.98
N ARG A 29 -15.01 44.01 -4.09
CA ARG A 29 -15.46 42.71 -3.61
C ARG A 29 -16.66 42.99 -2.71
N THR A 30 -17.84 42.94 -3.30
CA THR A 30 -19.06 42.72 -2.53
C THR A 30 -18.81 41.53 -1.63
N VAL A 31 -18.96 41.72 -0.31
CA VAL A 31 -18.81 40.66 0.68
C VAL A 31 -19.97 39.69 0.46
N LYS A 32 -19.75 38.71 -0.41
CA LYS A 32 -20.67 37.60 -0.60
C LYS A 32 -20.62 36.80 0.71
N LYS A 33 -21.56 37.15 1.60
CA LYS A 33 -21.88 36.55 2.89
C LYS A 33 -21.21 35.20 3.04
N ALA A 34 -20.24 35.09 3.96
CA ALA A 34 -19.49 33.87 4.18
C ALA A 34 -20.46 32.71 4.31
N ALA A 35 -20.57 31.89 3.27
CA ALA A 35 -21.29 30.64 3.33
C ALA A 35 -20.57 29.86 4.42
N ALA A 36 -21.29 29.57 5.51
CA ALA A 36 -20.71 28.92 6.68
C ALA A 36 -19.84 27.76 6.20
N THR A 37 -18.53 27.85 6.46
CA THR A 37 -17.60 26.76 6.17
C THR A 37 -18.16 25.55 6.89
N ALA A 38 -18.81 24.66 6.13
CA ALA A 38 -19.50 23.52 6.67
C ALA A 38 -18.49 22.79 7.56
N SER A 39 -18.76 22.76 8.86
CA SER A 39 -17.80 22.29 9.85
C SER A 39 -17.60 20.80 9.61
N VAL A 40 -16.60 20.47 8.79
CA VAL A 40 -16.18 19.11 8.51
C VAL A 40 -15.81 18.53 9.86
N SER A 41 -16.63 17.62 10.38
CA SER A 41 -16.43 17.14 11.74
C SER A 41 -15.06 16.48 11.82
N PRO A 42 -14.33 16.61 12.94
CA PRO A 42 -13.02 15.97 13.09
C PRO A 42 -13.12 14.45 12.85
N VAL A 43 -14.27 13.84 13.18
CA VAL A 43 -14.62 12.45 12.83
C VAL A 43 -14.56 12.20 11.32
N SER A 44 -15.18 13.05 10.50
CA SER A 44 -15.19 12.89 9.03
C SER A 44 -13.85 13.21 8.34
N VAL A 45 -12.91 13.86 9.04
CA VAL A 45 -11.50 13.97 8.62
C VAL A 45 -10.78 12.67 8.94
N ALA A 46 -10.90 12.18 10.19
CA ALA A 46 -10.31 10.93 10.64
C ALA A 46 -10.78 9.71 9.82
N GLU A 47 -12.07 9.62 9.46
CA GLU A 47 -12.62 8.59 8.58
C GLU A 47 -11.91 8.55 7.20
N LYS A 48 -11.64 9.73 6.60
CA LYS A 48 -10.92 9.83 5.32
C LYS A 48 -9.45 9.48 5.45
N GLU A 49 -8.80 9.92 6.53
CA GLU A 49 -7.41 9.59 6.81
C GLU A 49 -7.23 8.09 7.03
N LEU A 50 -8.12 7.46 7.80
CA LEU A 50 -8.14 6.03 8.11
C LEU A 50 -8.41 5.19 6.86
N SER A 51 -9.36 5.59 6.01
CA SER A 51 -9.56 4.97 4.68
C SER A 51 -8.32 5.13 3.77
N SER A 52 -7.66 6.30 3.80
CA SER A 52 -6.39 6.48 3.08
C SER A 52 -5.29 5.56 3.63
N ALA A 53 -5.21 5.37 4.95
CA ALA A 53 -4.22 4.55 5.61
C ALA A 53 -4.41 3.07 5.29
N GLN A 54 -5.66 2.58 5.33
CA GLN A 54 -6.03 1.24 4.86
C GLN A 54 -5.56 1.03 3.41
N SER A 55 -5.97 1.89 2.47
CA SER A 55 -5.61 1.73 1.05
C SER A 55 -4.11 1.82 0.77
N LYS A 56 -3.33 2.52 1.61
CA LYS A 56 -1.86 2.52 1.56
C LYS A 56 -1.31 1.19 2.08
N LEU A 57 -1.86 0.66 3.16
CA LEU A 57 -1.45 -0.59 3.79
C LEU A 57 -1.76 -1.82 2.91
N THR A 58 -2.92 -1.88 2.25
CA THR A 58 -3.23 -2.92 1.24
C THR A 58 -2.17 -2.93 0.13
N LYS A 59 -1.84 -1.75 -0.42
CA LYS A 59 -0.82 -1.58 -1.47
C LYS A 59 0.60 -1.93 -0.99
N VAL A 60 0.90 -1.75 0.30
CA VAL A 60 2.19 -2.20 0.88
C VAL A 60 2.26 -3.72 0.90
N TYR A 61 1.20 -4.41 1.35
CA TYR A 61 1.18 -5.88 1.33
C TYR A 61 1.24 -6.47 -0.08
N GLU A 62 0.52 -5.89 -1.05
CA GLU A 62 0.59 -6.30 -2.47
C GLU A 62 2.00 -6.12 -3.07
N ARG A 63 2.67 -5.00 -2.73
CA ARG A 63 4.06 -4.76 -3.15
C ARG A 63 5.02 -5.74 -2.48
N GLU A 64 4.83 -6.03 -1.19
CA GLU A 64 5.69 -6.98 -0.49
C GLU A 64 5.54 -8.39 -1.07
N THR A 65 4.32 -8.91 -1.26
CA THR A 65 4.13 -10.24 -1.85
C THR A 65 4.72 -10.34 -3.25
N ALA A 66 4.50 -9.32 -4.10
CA ALA A 66 5.10 -9.26 -5.44
C ALA A 66 6.64 -9.16 -5.43
N LEU A 67 7.25 -8.50 -4.43
CA LEU A 67 8.70 -8.47 -4.25
C LEU A 67 9.24 -9.86 -3.83
N ARG A 68 8.61 -10.50 -2.85
CA ARG A 68 8.99 -11.87 -2.41
C ARG A 68 8.83 -12.90 -3.53
N GLU A 69 7.80 -12.78 -4.36
CA GLU A 69 7.61 -13.64 -5.54
C GLU A 69 8.74 -13.46 -6.55
N LYS A 70 9.15 -12.21 -6.83
CA LYS A 70 10.31 -11.91 -7.70
C LYS A 70 11.63 -12.45 -7.11
N GLU A 71 11.82 -12.38 -5.79
CA GLU A 71 12.97 -13.00 -5.11
C GLU A 71 13.00 -14.53 -5.32
N VAL A 72 11.86 -15.21 -5.12
CA VAL A 72 11.72 -16.65 -5.37
C VAL A 72 11.98 -17.00 -6.84
N ALA A 73 11.48 -16.23 -7.79
CA ALA A 73 11.71 -16.43 -9.22
C ALA A 73 13.20 -16.24 -9.60
N LYS A 74 13.85 -15.20 -9.06
CA LYS A 74 15.29 -14.93 -9.24
C LYS A 74 16.14 -16.09 -8.71
N LEU A 75 15.82 -16.60 -7.52
CA LEU A 75 16.52 -17.73 -6.90
C LEU A 75 16.30 -19.05 -7.67
N LYS A 76 15.11 -19.29 -8.24
CA LYS A 76 14.87 -20.42 -9.16
C LYS A 76 15.79 -20.35 -10.39
N SER A 77 15.82 -19.20 -11.09
CA SER A 77 16.68 -19.03 -12.27
C SER A 77 18.17 -19.14 -11.95
N GLN A 78 18.60 -18.66 -10.77
CA GLN A 78 19.98 -18.87 -10.29
C GLN A 78 20.28 -20.34 -10.01
N LEU A 79 19.32 -21.09 -9.43
CA LEU A 79 19.46 -22.53 -9.19
C LEU A 79 19.58 -23.32 -10.51
N GLU A 80 18.75 -23.01 -11.51
CA GLU A 80 18.80 -23.64 -12.84
C GLU A 80 20.17 -23.42 -13.52
N LYS A 81 20.65 -22.17 -13.53
CA LYS A 81 21.98 -21.82 -14.06
C LYS A 81 23.10 -22.53 -13.30
N ALA A 82 22.99 -22.65 -11.98
CA ALA A 82 23.93 -23.39 -11.17
C ALA A 82 23.90 -24.91 -11.46
N LEU A 83 22.72 -25.51 -11.66
CA LEU A 83 22.58 -26.92 -12.02
C LEU A 83 23.16 -27.20 -13.43
N ALA A 84 22.91 -26.33 -14.40
CA ALA A 84 23.54 -26.42 -15.72
C ALA A 84 25.09 -26.35 -15.62
N ARG A 85 25.62 -25.42 -14.81
CA ARG A 85 27.07 -25.34 -14.57
C ARG A 85 27.62 -26.57 -13.83
N GLN A 86 26.83 -27.18 -12.95
CA GLN A 86 27.19 -28.43 -12.27
C GLN A 86 27.33 -29.60 -13.25
N ALA A 87 26.46 -29.70 -14.27
CA ALA A 87 26.57 -30.71 -15.32
C ALA A 87 27.90 -30.57 -16.09
N VAL A 88 28.21 -29.36 -16.57
CA VAL A 88 29.50 -29.05 -17.23
C VAL A 88 30.71 -29.36 -16.33
N LEU A 89 30.61 -29.15 -15.01
CA LEU A 89 31.69 -29.51 -14.07
C LEU A 89 31.81 -31.03 -13.86
N LYS A 90 30.71 -31.78 -13.89
CA LYS A 90 30.73 -33.26 -13.87
C LYS A 90 31.39 -33.82 -15.13
N GLU A 91 31.06 -33.28 -16.31
CA GLU A 91 31.69 -33.63 -17.58
C GLU A 91 33.19 -33.31 -17.59
N LYS A 92 33.59 -32.14 -17.09
CA LYS A 92 35.01 -31.80 -16.95
C LYS A 92 35.75 -32.74 -15.99
N LYS A 93 35.08 -33.19 -14.91
CA LYS A 93 35.64 -34.21 -14.00
C LYS A 93 35.77 -35.57 -14.70
N SER A 94 34.76 -36.02 -15.45
CA SER A 94 34.83 -37.32 -16.15
C SER A 94 35.85 -37.31 -17.30
N ALA A 95 35.96 -36.21 -18.05
CA ALA A 95 37.01 -36.03 -19.06
C ALA A 95 38.42 -36.01 -18.44
N ALA A 96 38.60 -35.34 -17.29
CA ALA A 96 39.86 -35.36 -16.56
C ALA A 96 40.21 -36.78 -16.05
N LEU A 97 39.21 -37.53 -15.55
CA LEU A 97 39.39 -38.92 -15.12
C LEU A 97 39.81 -39.82 -16.28
N LYS A 98 39.15 -39.73 -17.45
CA LYS A 98 39.58 -40.44 -18.68
C LYS A 98 41.03 -40.10 -19.04
N SER A 99 41.41 -38.82 -19.05
CA SER A 99 42.80 -38.44 -19.32
C SER A 99 43.82 -38.99 -18.32
N GLN A 100 43.39 -39.29 -17.08
CA GLN A 100 44.23 -39.92 -16.06
C GLN A 100 44.30 -41.45 -16.24
N THR A 101 43.24 -42.11 -16.70
CA THR A 101 43.28 -43.56 -17.01
C THR A 101 44.11 -43.82 -18.26
N ASP A 102 43.97 -42.99 -19.29
CA ASP A 102 44.61 -43.22 -20.59
C ASP A 102 46.11 -42.90 -20.56
N LYS A 103 46.51 -41.85 -19.82
CA LYS A 103 47.90 -41.39 -19.67
C LYS A 103 48.19 -40.95 -18.22
N PRO A 104 48.42 -41.91 -17.30
CA PRO A 104 48.63 -41.60 -15.89
C PRO A 104 49.89 -40.75 -15.68
N SER A 105 49.70 -39.54 -15.16
CA SER A 105 50.79 -38.59 -14.88
C SER A 105 50.48 -37.74 -13.64
N PRO A 106 51.49 -37.16 -12.96
CA PRO A 106 51.27 -36.22 -11.86
C PRO A 106 50.40 -35.02 -12.29
N ALA A 107 50.57 -34.54 -13.52
CA ALA A 107 49.76 -33.48 -14.11
C ALA A 107 48.28 -33.90 -14.28
N ALA A 108 48.00 -35.13 -14.72
CA ALA A 108 46.64 -35.66 -14.81
C ALA A 108 45.97 -35.80 -13.43
N LYS A 109 46.68 -36.36 -12.44
CA LYS A 109 46.22 -36.42 -11.03
C LYS A 109 45.86 -35.02 -10.50
N SER A 110 46.71 -34.02 -10.76
CA SER A 110 46.46 -32.61 -10.41
C SER A 110 45.25 -31.99 -11.13
N ARG A 111 44.99 -32.37 -12.40
CA ARG A 111 43.79 -31.93 -13.13
C ARG A 111 42.51 -32.51 -12.52
N VAL A 112 42.50 -33.81 -12.17
CA VAL A 112 41.36 -34.46 -11.50
C VAL A 112 41.11 -33.85 -10.12
N ALA A 113 42.15 -33.61 -9.32
CA ALA A 113 42.02 -32.94 -8.02
C ALA A 113 41.39 -31.55 -8.15
N ARG A 114 41.87 -30.72 -9.09
CA ARG A 114 41.29 -29.38 -9.37
C ARG A 114 39.85 -29.44 -9.87
N ALA A 115 39.51 -30.37 -10.76
CA ALA A 115 38.14 -30.57 -11.23
C ALA A 115 37.20 -31.00 -10.08
N ASN A 116 37.68 -31.85 -9.18
CA ASN A 116 36.92 -32.29 -8.01
C ASN A 116 36.70 -31.14 -7.01
N ALA A 117 37.74 -30.35 -6.71
CA ALA A 117 37.64 -29.17 -5.84
C ALA A 117 36.67 -28.12 -6.39
N ALA A 118 36.75 -27.82 -7.70
CA ALA A 118 35.82 -26.91 -8.37
C ALA A 118 34.36 -27.39 -8.29
N LEU A 119 34.13 -28.70 -8.45
CA LEU A 119 32.80 -29.31 -8.32
C LEU A 119 32.30 -29.29 -6.86
N GLN A 120 33.16 -29.53 -5.87
CA GLN A 120 32.81 -29.42 -4.45
C GLN A 120 32.44 -27.99 -4.06
N ALA A 121 33.24 -27.00 -4.43
CA ALA A 121 32.93 -25.58 -4.20
C ALA A 121 31.60 -25.18 -4.86
N HIS A 122 31.36 -25.62 -6.09
CA HIS A 122 30.11 -25.35 -6.79
C HIS A 122 28.90 -26.05 -6.15
N ASN A 123 29.08 -27.23 -5.53
CA ASN A 123 28.03 -27.89 -4.77
C ASN A 123 27.63 -27.09 -3.51
N VAL A 124 28.58 -26.41 -2.86
CA VAL A 124 28.28 -25.51 -1.73
C VAL A 124 27.43 -24.34 -2.21
N VAL A 125 27.75 -23.72 -3.34
CA VAL A 125 26.93 -22.65 -3.95
C VAL A 125 25.49 -23.13 -4.21
N ILE A 126 25.30 -24.33 -4.75
CA ILE A 126 23.97 -24.91 -4.98
C ILE A 126 23.21 -25.15 -3.67
N ARG A 127 23.88 -25.64 -2.61
CA ARG A 127 23.26 -25.79 -1.27
C ARG A 127 22.80 -24.44 -0.72
N ASN A 128 23.64 -23.41 -0.83
CA ASN A 128 23.33 -22.06 -0.35
C ASN A 128 22.14 -21.45 -1.11
N ILE A 129 22.07 -21.61 -2.44
CA ILE A 129 20.92 -21.16 -3.25
C ILE A 129 19.64 -21.91 -2.85
N ARG A 130 19.71 -23.23 -2.58
CA ARG A 130 18.55 -24.01 -2.12
C ARG A 130 18.05 -23.56 -0.74
N ALA A 131 18.95 -23.31 0.21
CA ALA A 131 18.61 -22.77 1.53
C ALA A 131 17.97 -21.37 1.42
N ALA A 132 18.55 -20.48 0.61
CA ALA A 132 17.97 -19.16 0.33
C ALA A 132 16.58 -19.27 -0.32
N LEU A 133 16.39 -20.19 -1.26
CA LEU A 133 15.09 -20.45 -1.91
C LEU A 133 14.04 -20.97 -0.92
N GLN A 134 14.41 -21.84 0.03
CA GLN A 134 13.52 -22.31 1.09
C GLN A 134 13.11 -21.14 2.00
N ASN A 135 14.06 -20.32 2.44
CA ASN A 135 13.79 -19.14 3.27
C ASN A 135 12.90 -18.12 2.54
N ALA A 136 13.17 -17.85 1.26
CA ALA A 136 12.36 -16.94 0.43
C ALA A 136 10.92 -17.46 0.23
N ARG A 137 10.73 -18.78 0.05
CA ARG A 137 9.40 -19.41 -0.01
C ARG A 137 8.64 -19.27 1.32
N SER A 138 9.31 -19.49 2.45
CA SER A 138 8.73 -19.30 3.78
C SER A 138 8.34 -17.84 4.02
N ALA A 139 9.19 -16.88 3.65
CA ALA A 139 8.91 -15.45 3.74
C ALA A 139 7.73 -15.02 2.84
N HIS A 140 7.67 -15.50 1.60
CA HIS A 140 6.54 -15.28 0.70
C HIS A 140 5.23 -15.85 1.28
N GLY A 141 5.26 -17.07 1.82
CA GLY A 141 4.11 -17.68 2.49
C GLY A 141 3.68 -16.92 3.76
N ALA A 142 4.61 -16.36 4.51
CA ALA A 142 4.32 -15.50 5.66
C ALA A 142 3.67 -14.17 5.24
N ALA A 143 4.19 -13.52 4.20
CA ALA A 143 3.61 -12.30 3.64
C ALA A 143 2.18 -12.53 3.10
N GLN A 144 1.94 -13.64 2.39
CA GLN A 144 0.59 -14.01 1.96
C GLN A 144 -0.35 -14.30 3.14
N LYS A 145 0.12 -14.94 4.21
CA LYS A 145 -0.66 -15.14 5.45
C LYS A 145 -0.99 -13.80 6.13
N ALA A 146 -0.04 -12.86 6.17
CA ALA A 146 -0.26 -11.51 6.70
C ALA A 146 -1.31 -10.74 5.88
N GLN A 147 -1.19 -10.74 4.54
CA GLN A 147 -2.17 -10.12 3.63
C GLN A 147 -3.57 -10.71 3.83
N LYS A 148 -3.70 -12.04 3.98
CA LYS A 148 -4.99 -12.70 4.27
C LYS A 148 -5.58 -12.30 5.63
N LYS A 149 -4.75 -12.20 6.68
CA LYS A 149 -5.18 -11.70 7.99
C LYS A 149 -5.65 -10.25 7.92
N PHE A 150 -4.91 -9.39 7.22
CA PHE A 150 -5.26 -7.99 7.02
C PHE A 150 -6.60 -7.83 6.30
N ALA A 151 -6.80 -8.54 5.17
CA ALA A 151 -8.08 -8.54 4.44
C ALA A 151 -9.26 -9.09 5.27
N ALA A 152 -9.02 -9.99 6.24
CA ALA A 152 -10.04 -10.43 7.18
C ALA A 152 -10.38 -9.34 8.21
N MET A 153 -9.38 -8.60 8.72
CA MET A 153 -9.59 -7.46 9.61
C MET A 153 -10.32 -6.31 8.92
N GLU A 154 -9.99 -5.98 7.66
CA GLU A 154 -10.73 -5.00 6.86
C GLU A 154 -12.22 -5.37 6.73
N LYS A 155 -12.54 -6.65 6.47
CA LYS A 155 -13.93 -7.13 6.41
C LYS A 155 -14.67 -7.02 7.74
N LEU A 156 -14.00 -7.32 8.86
CA LEU A 156 -14.56 -7.15 10.20
C LEU A 156 -14.80 -5.66 10.51
N LEU A 157 -13.85 -4.78 10.18
CA LEU A 157 -14.00 -3.34 10.41
C LEU A 157 -15.17 -2.76 9.61
N ALA A 158 -15.27 -3.10 8.31
CA ALA A 158 -16.41 -2.73 7.48
C ALA A 158 -17.73 -3.34 7.98
N GLY A 159 -17.70 -4.50 8.63
CA GLY A 159 -18.85 -5.09 9.34
C GLY A 159 -19.26 -4.25 10.56
N PHE A 160 -18.30 -3.87 11.39
CA PHE A 160 -18.49 -3.00 12.55
C PHE A 160 -19.03 -1.63 12.15
N GLU A 161 -18.43 -0.95 11.17
CA GLU A 161 -18.89 0.35 10.65
C GLU A 161 -20.36 0.28 10.18
N ARG A 162 -20.72 -0.75 9.41
CA ARG A 162 -22.11 -0.97 8.97
C ARG A 162 -23.06 -1.21 10.14
N SER A 163 -22.63 -1.87 11.21
CA SER A 163 -23.41 -2.06 12.44
C SER A 163 -23.55 -0.74 13.22
N TRP A 164 -22.45 -0.03 13.41
CA TRP A 164 -22.38 1.26 14.11
C TRP A 164 -23.28 2.32 13.47
N VAL A 165 -23.23 2.46 12.14
CA VAL A 165 -24.12 3.37 11.38
C VAL A 165 -25.59 2.97 11.51
N LYS A 166 -25.91 1.66 11.51
CA LYS A 166 -27.29 1.17 11.72
C LYS A 166 -27.81 1.47 13.13
N THR A 167 -26.97 1.35 14.15
CA THR A 167 -27.34 1.58 15.55
C THR A 167 -27.47 3.08 15.87
N THR A 168 -26.50 3.90 15.45
CA THR A 168 -26.50 5.36 15.69
C THR A 168 -27.57 6.11 14.88
N SER A 169 -27.94 5.61 13.69
CA SER A 169 -29.04 6.19 12.91
C SER A 169 -30.43 5.91 13.49
N LYS A 170 -30.60 4.81 14.25
CA LYS A 170 -31.84 4.54 15.00
C LYS A 170 -32.01 5.53 16.17
N THR A 171 -30.98 5.75 16.99
CA THR A 171 -31.04 6.70 18.11
C THR A 171 -31.23 8.15 17.66
N ARG A 172 -30.63 8.58 16.53
CA ARG A 172 -30.95 9.91 15.95
C ARG A 172 -32.42 10.06 15.53
N LYS A 173 -33.07 9.01 15.04
CA LYS A 173 -34.49 9.05 14.64
C LYS A 173 -35.44 9.09 15.84
N SER A 174 -35.15 8.37 16.94
CA SER A 174 -35.97 8.44 18.15
C SER A 174 -35.87 9.82 18.83
N VAL A 175 -34.66 10.34 19.02
CA VAL A 175 -34.45 11.68 19.62
C VAL A 175 -35.13 12.79 18.79
N ARG A 176 -35.16 12.68 17.46
CA ARG A 176 -35.88 13.63 16.59
C ARG A 176 -37.41 13.51 16.69
N ARG A 177 -37.96 12.33 17.03
CA ARG A 177 -39.40 12.16 17.32
C ARG A 177 -39.76 12.72 18.69
N VAL A 178 -38.94 12.48 19.72
CA VAL A 178 -39.18 12.99 21.09
C VAL A 178 -39.13 14.52 21.15
N ARG A 179 -38.28 15.17 20.34
CA ARG A 179 -38.28 16.64 20.17
C ARG A 179 -39.44 17.20 19.34
N LYS A 180 -40.41 16.37 18.92
CA LYS A 180 -41.51 16.78 18.04
C LYS A 180 -42.88 16.29 18.50
N SER A 181 -43.01 15.89 19.77
CA SER A 181 -44.29 15.95 20.48
C SER A 181 -44.70 17.42 20.66
N PRO A 182 -45.97 17.79 20.43
CA PRO A 182 -46.44 19.12 20.75
C PRO A 182 -46.44 19.32 22.27
N SER A 183 -45.96 20.47 22.73
CA SER A 183 -46.19 20.94 24.09
C SER A 183 -47.71 21.02 24.34
N PRO A 184 -48.22 20.55 25.50
CA PRO A 184 -49.64 20.69 25.80
C PRO A 184 -50.00 22.18 25.83
N LYS A 185 -50.93 22.58 24.95
CA LYS A 185 -51.41 23.95 24.85
C LYS A 185 -52.17 24.27 26.14
N ALA A 186 -51.73 25.30 26.86
CA ALA A 186 -52.36 25.72 28.11
C ALA A 186 -53.85 25.96 27.91
N ALA A 187 -54.68 25.44 28.81
CA ALA A 187 -56.10 25.73 28.85
C ALA A 187 -56.29 27.18 29.29
N ALA A 188 -56.81 28.02 28.39
CA ALA A 188 -57.25 29.36 28.68
C ALA A 188 -58.75 29.48 28.35
N THR A 189 -59.50 29.73 29.41
CA THR A 189 -60.95 29.88 29.55
C THR A 189 -61.58 31.02 28.73
N ALA A 190 -62.82 30.80 28.27
CA ALA A 190 -64.01 31.70 28.28
C ALA A 190 -65.01 31.19 27.22
N GLY A 191 -66.25 30.82 27.57
CA GLY A 191 -67.45 31.68 27.46
C GLY A 191 -68.13 31.51 26.08
N GLU A 192 -69.43 31.65 25.81
CA GLU A 192 -70.62 32.04 26.59
C GLU A 192 -71.86 31.91 25.65
N ALA A 193 -73.12 31.64 26.03
CA ALA A 193 -73.76 30.81 27.08
C ALA A 193 -75.26 30.60 26.70
N ALA A 194 -75.96 29.55 27.18
CA ALA A 194 -77.42 29.42 26.98
C ALA A 194 -78.16 28.61 28.09
N ALA A 195 -79.04 29.32 28.79
CA ALA A 195 -80.20 28.93 29.63
C ALA A 195 -80.46 27.45 30.00
N ALA A 196 -80.63 27.19 31.31
CA ALA A 196 -81.99 27.04 31.88
C ALA A 196 -81.95 27.11 33.42
N THR A 197 -82.72 28.03 34.00
CA THR A 197 -82.97 28.12 35.45
C THR A 197 -84.25 27.38 35.83
N SER A 198 -84.17 26.45 36.78
CA SER A 198 -85.26 26.20 37.72
C SER A 198 -84.69 25.78 39.07
N LYS A 199 -85.10 26.47 40.12
CA LYS A 199 -84.99 25.96 41.50
C LYS A 199 -86.23 25.13 41.78
N ALA A 200 -86.06 24.07 42.55
CA ALA A 200 -87.16 23.46 43.28
C ALA A 200 -87.16 24.06 44.70
N ASP A 201 -88.30 24.60 45.09
CA ASP A 201 -88.90 24.54 46.42
C ASP A 201 -90.36 24.12 46.19
#